data_AF-A0A534M6I0-F1
#
_entry.id   AF-A0A534M6I0-F1
#
_cell.length_a   1.000
_cell.length_b   1.000
_cell.length_c   1.000
_cell.angle_alpha   90.00
_cell.angle_beta   90.00
_cell.angle_gamma   90.00
#
_symmetry.space_group_name_H-M   'P 1'
#
loop_
_entity.id
_entity.type
_entity.pdbx_description
1 polymer ?
#
loop_
_entity_poly.entity_id
_entity_poly.type
_entity_poly.pdbx_seq_one_letter_code
_entity_poly.pdbx_strand_id
1 'polypeptide(L)' 'EGAQGTHLCIDHGLYPFGTSSDCVAGAAAVGAGVGPQHLTDILGVAKAFTSRVGAGPFPTELEGPIAEHLRERGGG' A
#
# COMPACT_ATOMS: atom_id res chain seq x y z
N GLU A 1 10.24 2.08 -9.87
CA GLU A 1 8.94 1.55 -9.43
C GLU A 1 8.77 1.80 -7.94
N GLY A 2 7.53 2.01 -7.48
CA GLY A 2 7.22 2.10 -6.06
C GLY A 2 7.15 0.72 -5.42
N ALA A 3 7.53 0.63 -4.16
CA ALA A 3 7.31 -0.56 -3.34
C ALA A 3 6.33 -0.23 -2.20
N GLN A 4 5.69 -1.28 -1.67
CA GLN A 4 4.57 -1.16 -0.72
C GLN A 4 3.40 -0.33 -1.29
N GLY A 5 2.44 0.06 -0.44
CA GLY A 5 1.30 0.89 -0.81
C GLY A 5 1.05 1.98 0.22
N THR A 6 0.24 2.97 -0.12
CA THR A 6 0.04 4.19 0.70
C THR A 6 -0.32 3.90 2.15
N HIS A 7 -1.12 2.86 2.42
CA HIS A 7 -1.51 2.49 3.79
C HIS A 7 -0.36 1.97 4.66
N LEU A 8 0.79 1.67 4.07
CA LEU A 8 2.01 1.26 4.77
C LEU A 8 3.04 2.39 4.87
N CYS A 9 2.79 3.59 4.33
CA CYS A 9 3.73 4.71 4.47
C CYS A 9 3.98 5.05 5.94
N ILE A 10 5.19 5.52 6.24
CA ILE A 10 5.52 6.01 7.59
C ILE A 10 4.66 7.23 7.98
N ASP A 11 4.51 8.19 7.07
CA ASP A 11 3.80 9.45 7.37
C ASP A 11 2.31 9.41 7.05
N HIS A 12 1.93 8.67 6.01
CA HIS A 12 0.57 8.68 5.44
C HIS A 12 -0.17 7.35 5.62
N GLY A 13 0.49 6.36 6.21
CA GLY A 13 -0.07 5.04 6.46
C GLY A 13 -0.70 4.93 7.84
N LEU A 14 -1.04 3.70 8.21
CA LEU A 14 -1.62 3.40 9.50
C LEU A 14 -0.52 3.20 10.55
N TYR A 15 0.09 4.29 10.99
CA TYR A 15 1.12 4.26 12.03
C TYR A 15 0.58 3.62 13.34
N PRO A 16 1.35 2.76 14.03
CA PRO A 16 2.73 2.32 13.76
C PRO A 16 2.84 1.04 12.90
N PHE A 17 1.79 0.63 12.19
CA PHE A 17 1.71 -0.66 11.48
C PHE A 17 2.15 -0.59 10.00
N GLY A 18 3.04 0.36 9.68
CA GLY A 18 3.57 0.59 8.34
C GLY A 18 5.02 0.13 8.17
N THR A 19 5.58 0.45 7.01
CA THR A 19 7.04 0.44 6.80
C THR A 19 7.66 1.73 7.33
N SER A 20 8.99 1.81 7.33
CA SER A 20 9.75 2.95 7.84
C SER A 20 10.15 3.94 6.74
N SER A 21 9.47 3.90 5.59
CA SER A 21 9.72 4.77 4.44
C SER A 21 8.40 5.30 3.86
N ASP A 22 8.51 6.33 3.02
CA ASP A 22 7.37 6.82 2.25
C ASP A 22 7.17 6.02 0.96
N CYS A 23 5.93 5.58 0.76
CA CYS A 23 5.48 4.83 -0.41
C CYS A 23 4.64 5.69 -1.37
N VAL A 24 4.40 6.96 -1.05
CA VAL A 24 3.67 7.89 -1.92
C VAL A 24 4.54 8.30 -3.12
N ALA A 25 3.91 8.57 -4.25
CA ALA A 25 4.60 8.91 -5.49
C ALA A 25 5.58 10.11 -5.34
N GLY A 26 5.25 11.10 -4.50
CA GLY A 26 6.12 12.23 -4.24
C GLY A 26 7.49 11.86 -3.65
N ALA A 27 7.57 10.74 -2.92
CA ALA A 27 8.83 10.25 -2.35
C ALA A 27 9.83 9.78 -3.43
N ALA A 28 9.36 9.48 -4.65
CA ALA A 28 10.23 9.11 -5.76
C ALA A 28 11.21 10.24 -6.12
N ALA A 29 10.79 11.50 -6.01
CA ALA A 29 11.65 12.66 -6.29
C ALA A 29 12.85 12.70 -5.33
N VAL A 30 12.57 12.67 -4.02
CA VAL A 30 13.61 12.69 -2.97
C VAL A 30 14.47 11.43 -3.04
N GLY A 31 13.86 10.25 -3.22
CA GLY A 31 14.56 8.97 -3.26
C GLY A 31 15.49 8.79 -4.48
N ALA A 32 15.16 9.41 -5.62
CA ALA A 32 15.98 9.35 -6.83
C ALA A 32 16.88 10.60 -7.04
N GLY A 33 16.75 11.62 -6.18
CA GLY A 33 17.51 12.87 -6.32
C GLY A 33 17.09 13.72 -7.52
N VAL A 34 15.81 13.65 -7.92
CA VAL A 34 15.26 14.44 -9.04
C VAL A 34 14.27 15.47 -8.52
N GLY A 35 14.15 16.60 -9.22
CA GLY A 35 13.12 17.59 -8.91
C GLY A 35 11.70 17.01 -9.11
N PRO A 36 10.71 17.38 -8.30
CA PRO A 36 9.34 16.85 -8.40
C PRO A 36 8.68 17.14 -9.75
N GLN A 37 9.08 18.22 -10.44
CA GLN A 37 8.64 18.56 -11.80
C GLN A 37 8.99 17.51 -12.87
N HIS A 38 9.90 16.57 -12.58
CA HIS A 38 10.22 15.45 -13.47
C HIS A 38 9.23 14.28 -13.33
N LEU A 39 8.30 14.33 -12.38
CA LEU A 39 7.21 13.36 -12.25
C LEU A 39 6.02 13.86 -13.07
N THR A 40 5.83 13.32 -14.28
CA THR A 40 4.76 13.77 -15.19
C THR A 40 3.46 12.98 -15.03
N ASP A 41 3.57 11.70 -14.65
CA ASP A 41 2.46 10.77 -14.60
C ASP A 41 2.53 9.91 -13.35
N ILE A 42 1.38 9.69 -12.70
CA ILE A 42 1.25 8.84 -11.51
C ILE A 42 0.14 7.82 -11.76
N LEU A 43 0.52 6.54 -11.85
CA LEU A 43 -0.41 5.43 -11.96
C LEU A 43 -0.65 4.80 -10.58
N GLY A 44 -1.87 4.98 -10.06
CA GLY A 44 -2.32 4.28 -8.86
C GLY A 44 -2.76 2.86 -9.19
N VAL A 45 -2.23 1.86 -8.48
CA VAL A 45 -2.62 0.46 -8.63
C VAL A 45 -3.38 0.02 -7.39
N ALA A 46 -4.62 -0.46 -7.58
CA ALA A 46 -5.45 -1.01 -6.52
C ALA A 46 -5.96 -2.40 -6.91
N LYS A 47 -6.12 -3.28 -5.92
CA LYS A 47 -6.77 -4.58 -6.09
C LYS A 47 -8.30 -4.40 -6.04
N ALA A 48 -9.03 -5.32 -6.65
CA ALA A 48 -10.50 -5.37 -6.56
C ALA A 48 -11.02 -5.66 -5.14
N PHE A 49 -10.16 -6.16 -4.25
CA PHE A 49 -10.42 -6.36 -2.83
C PHE A 49 -9.20 -5.95 -2.02
N THR A 50 -9.40 -5.56 -0.76
CA THR A 50 -8.31 -5.16 0.13
C THR A 50 -7.68 -6.36 0.82
N SER A 51 -6.36 -6.36 0.95
CA SER A 51 -5.59 -7.38 1.67
C SER A 51 -4.49 -6.71 2.50
N ARG A 52 -4.16 -7.27 3.67
CA ARG A 52 -3.02 -6.84 4.48
C ARG A 52 -2.15 -8.03 4.88
N VAL A 53 -0.85 -7.79 4.97
CA VAL A 53 0.10 -8.63 5.70
C VAL A 53 0.60 -7.81 6.89
N GLY A 54 0.55 -8.36 8.10
CA GLY A 54 0.88 -7.65 9.34
C GLY A 54 -0.35 -7.20 10.14
N ALA A 55 -0.11 -6.60 11.30
CA ALA A 55 -1.14 -6.20 12.26
C ALA A 55 -1.74 -4.81 11.97
N GLY A 56 -2.60 -4.33 12.86
CA GLY A 56 -3.18 -2.99 12.83
C GLY A 56 -4.63 -2.96 12.33
N PRO A 57 -5.30 -1.80 12.41
CA PRO A 57 -6.72 -1.69 12.11
C PRO A 57 -7.02 -1.97 10.65
N PHE A 58 -8.01 -2.82 10.38
CA PHE A 58 -8.46 -3.14 9.03
C PHE A 58 -9.99 -3.08 8.95
N PRO A 59 -10.56 -1.89 8.64
CA PRO A 59 -12.01 -1.65 8.77
C PRO A 59 -12.90 -2.56 7.93
N THR A 60 -12.38 -3.09 6.82
CA THR A 60 -13.10 -3.96 5.88
C THR A 60 -12.62 -5.40 5.95
N GLU A 61 -11.95 -5.79 7.03
CA GLU A 61 -11.55 -7.17 7.26
C GLU A 61 -12.78 -8.08 7.31
N LEU A 62 -12.67 -9.23 6.66
CA LEU A 62 -13.72 -10.25 6.61
C LEU A 62 -13.23 -11.50 7.33
N GLU A 63 -14.14 -12.18 7.99
CA GLU A 63 -13.91 -13.48 8.61
C GLU A 63 -14.81 -14.55 7.97
N GLY A 64 -14.48 -15.83 8.19
CA GLY A 64 -15.27 -16.97 7.73
C GLY A 64 -15.16 -17.28 6.22
N PRO A 65 -16.17 -17.94 5.63
CA PRO A 65 -16.05 -18.56 4.30
C PRO A 65 -15.75 -17.59 3.16
N ILE A 66 -16.27 -16.36 3.21
CA ILE A 66 -16.00 -15.34 2.17
C ILE A 66 -14.52 -14.93 2.21
N ALA A 67 -13.95 -14.78 3.39
CA ALA A 67 -12.54 -14.44 3.56
C ALA A 67 -11.63 -15.56 3.05
N GLU A 68 -11.97 -16.82 3.34
CA GLU A 68 -11.28 -18.00 2.81
C GLU A 68 -11.32 -18.05 1.29
N HIS A 69 -12.51 -17.87 0.70
CA HIS A 69 -12.67 -17.84 -0.75
C HIS A 69 -11.81 -16.77 -1.44
N LEU A 70 -11.78 -15.55 -0.87
CA LEU A 70 -10.97 -14.45 -1.40
C LEU A 70 -9.46 -14.72 -1.29
N ARG A 71 -9.01 -15.37 -0.20
CA ARG A 71 -7.61 -15.76 -0.03
C ARG A 71 -7.19 -16.80 -1.07
N GLU A 72 -7.92 -17.90 -1.17
CA GLU A 72 -7.61 -19.00 -2.10
C GLU A 72 -7.58 -18.53 -3.56
N ARG A 73 -8.58 -17.74 -3.98
CA ARG A 73 -8.63 -17.21 -5.35
C ARG A 73 -7.64 -16.08 -5.60
N GLY A 74 -7.24 -15.37 -4.55
CA GLY A 74 -6.25 -14.29 -4.58
C GLY A 74 -4.79 -14.76 -4.61
N GLY A 75 -4.54 -16.07 -4.55
CA GLY A 75 -3.19 -16.66 -4.54
C GLY A 75 -2.57 -16.76 -3.14
N GLY A 76 -3.40 -16.84 -2.09
CA GLY A 76 -3.01 -17.08 -0.71
C GLY A 76 -3.42 -18.46 -0.20
#